data_AF-A0A1H2CNV8-F1
#
_entry.id   AF-A0A1H2CNV8-F1
#
_cell.length_a   1.000
_cell.length_b   1.000
_cell.length_c   1.000
_cell.angle_alpha   90.00
_cell.angle_beta   90.00
_cell.angle_gamma   90.00
#
_symmetry.space_group_name_H-M   'P 1'
#
loop_
_entity.id
_entity.type
_entity.pdbx_description
1 polymer ?
#
loop_
_entity_poly.entity_id
_entity_poly.type
_entity_poly.pdbx_seq_one_letter_code
_entity_poly.pdbx_strand_id
1 'polypeptide(L)' 'MRPVPSEGQSTDARPAPSYRAFCPVCKKAGRRFSSYGSAEHVAQGHADKYGHTTHVIDQYGIRVVGSDRTTGR' A
#
# COMPACT_ATOMS: atom_id res chain seq x y z
N MET A 1 40.71 -8.26 13.42
CA MET A 1 39.62 -7.29 13.12
C MET A 1 38.62 -8.02 12.23
N ARG A 2 37.39 -8.27 12.70
CA ARG A 2 36.33 -8.95 11.91
C ARG A 2 35.35 -7.88 11.41
N PRO A 3 34.98 -7.84 10.11
CA PRO A 3 34.02 -6.87 9.61
C PRO A 3 32.60 -7.19 10.11
N VAL A 4 31.89 -6.14 10.52
CA VAL A 4 30.46 -6.13 10.87
C VAL A 4 29.64 -6.36 9.59
N PRO A 5 28.70 -7.30 9.54
CA PRO A 5 27.78 -7.40 8.43
C PRO A 5 26.76 -6.25 8.53
N SER A 6 26.80 -5.34 7.56
CA SER A 6 25.78 -4.31 7.37
C SER A 6 24.43 -4.97 7.11
N GLU A 7 23.52 -4.82 8.06
CA GLU A 7 22.12 -5.21 7.93
C GLU A 7 21.47 -4.47 6.76
N GLY A 8 20.77 -5.19 5.87
CA GLY A 8 19.99 -4.51 4.82
C GLY A 8 19.66 -5.29 3.56
N GLN A 9 19.86 -6.61 3.49
CA GLN A 9 19.33 -7.36 2.36
C GLN A 9 18.88 -8.75 2.78
N SER A 10 17.65 -8.81 3.29
CA SER A 10 16.94 -10.04 3.59
C SER A 10 16.65 -10.76 2.27
N THR A 11 17.52 -11.69 1.88
CA THR A 11 17.33 -12.67 0.80
C THR A 11 16.47 -13.85 1.27
N ASP A 12 15.37 -13.55 1.98
CA ASP A 12 14.35 -14.54 2.28
C ASP A 12 13.29 -14.45 1.18
N ALA A 13 12.88 -15.59 0.61
CA ALA A 13 11.83 -15.70 -0.39
C ALA A 13 10.44 -15.39 0.21
N ARG A 14 10.33 -14.27 0.93
CA ARG A 14 9.07 -13.65 1.33
C ARG A 14 8.36 -13.23 0.05
N PRO A 15 7.09 -13.65 -0.17
CA PRO A 15 6.31 -13.13 -1.28
C PRO A 15 6.40 -11.61 -1.23
N ALA A 16 6.89 -11.01 -2.33
CA ALA A 16 7.12 -9.57 -2.39
C ALA A 16 5.85 -8.84 -1.94
N PRO A 17 5.95 -7.91 -0.97
CA PRO A 17 4.79 -7.31 -0.36
C PRO A 17 3.93 -6.63 -1.44
N SER A 18 2.73 -7.15 -1.66
CA SER A 18 1.83 -6.65 -2.71
C SER A 18 0.75 -5.76 -2.12
N TYR A 19 0.89 -4.46 -2.30
CA TYR A 19 -0.06 -3.44 -1.84
C TYR A 19 -1.11 -3.12 -2.90
N ARG A 20 -2.34 -2.80 -2.51
CA ARG A 20 -3.41 -2.38 -3.41
C ARG A 20 -4.20 -1.25 -2.79
N ALA A 21 -4.58 -0.25 -3.57
CA ALA A 21 -5.61 0.70 -3.14
C ALA A 21 -6.96 -0.02 -3.04
N PHE A 22 -7.74 0.21 -1.99
CA PHE A 22 -9.06 -0.35 -1.79
C PHE A 22 -10.03 0.76 -1.41
N CYS A 23 -11.14 0.81 -2.13
CA CYS A 23 -12.23 1.73 -1.87
C CYS A 23 -13.49 0.93 -1.48
N PRO A 24 -13.97 1.03 -0.22
CA PRO A 24 -15.18 0.34 0.23
C PRO A 24 -16.44 0.83 -0.48
N VAL A 25 -16.46 2.10 -0.93
CA VAL A 25 -17.61 2.69 -1.65
C VAL A 25 -17.74 2.09 -3.05
N CYS A 26 -16.66 2.04 -3.81
CA CYS A 26 -16.67 1.45 -5.15
C CYS A 26 -16.61 -0.09 -5.12
N LYS A 27 -16.33 -0.70 -3.97
CA LYS A 27 -15.98 -2.12 -3.81
C LYS A 27 -14.89 -2.58 -4.80
N LYS A 28 -14.02 -1.66 -5.22
CA LYS A 28 -12.94 -1.90 -6.18
C LYS A 28 -11.61 -1.86 -5.45
N ALA A 29 -10.83 -2.93 -5.62
CA ALA A 29 -9.41 -2.95 -5.32
C ALA A 29 -8.63 -2.59 -6.59
N GLY A 30 -7.71 -1.63 -6.47
CA GLY A 30 -6.78 -1.23 -7.51
C GLY A 30 -5.75 -2.32 -7.86
N ARG A 31 -4.83 -1.95 -8.74
CA ARG A 31 -3.72 -2.83 -9.15
C ARG A 31 -2.81 -3.19 -7.96
N ARG A 32 -2.15 -4.36 -8.02
CA ARG A 32 -1.07 -4.71 -7.07
C ARG A 32 0.13 -3.84 -7.38
N PHE A 33 0.76 -3.34 -6.32
CA PHE A 33 2.01 -2.61 -6.35
C PHE A 33 2.97 -3.30 -5.40
N SER A 34 4.22 -3.45 -5.82
CA SER A 34 5.28 -4.00 -4.96
C SER A 34 5.74 -3.02 -3.86
N SER A 35 5.28 -1.77 -3.94
CA SER A 35 5.65 -0.69 -3.02
C SER A 35 4.40 0.03 -2.51
N TYR A 36 4.41 0.32 -1.20
CA TYR A 36 3.32 1.01 -0.52
C TYR A 36 3.04 2.39 -1.13
N GLY A 37 4.08 3.20 -1.38
CA GLY A 37 3.94 4.56 -1.91
C GLY A 37 3.19 4.64 -3.25
N SER A 38 3.35 3.64 -4.13
CA SER A 38 2.60 3.58 -5.39
C SER A 38 1.13 3.27 -5.18
N ALA A 39 0.81 2.31 -4.28
CA ALA A 39 -0.56 2.00 -3.92
C ALA A 39 -1.24 3.19 -3.24
N GLU A 40 -0.51 3.87 -2.38
CA GLU A 40 -0.95 5.07 -1.67
C GLU A 40 -1.21 6.22 -2.67
N HIS A 41 -0.33 6.45 -3.66
CA HIS A 41 -0.55 7.43 -4.72
C HIS A 41 -1.84 7.13 -5.52
N VAL A 42 -2.10 5.86 -5.84
CA VAL A 42 -3.34 5.45 -6.51
C VAL A 42 -4.55 5.60 -5.60
N ALA A 43 -4.42 5.30 -4.31
CA ALA A 43 -5.48 5.55 -3.35
C ALA A 43 -5.84 7.04 -3.29
N GLN A 44 -4.83 7.92 -3.35
CA GLN A 44 -5.06 9.37 -3.42
C GLN A 44 -5.71 9.80 -4.71
N GLY A 45 -5.20 9.36 -5.86
CA GLY A 45 -5.82 9.70 -7.15
C GLY A 45 -7.27 9.24 -7.24
N HIS A 46 -7.61 8.12 -6.59
CA HIS A 46 -9.01 7.67 -6.50
C HIS A 46 -9.83 8.52 -5.52
N ALA A 47 -9.31 8.80 -4.34
CA ALA A 47 -9.97 9.62 -3.33
C ALA A 47 -10.21 11.05 -3.83
N ASP A 48 -9.25 11.65 -4.52
CA ASP A 48 -9.34 12.99 -5.11
C ASP A 48 -10.37 13.02 -6.25
N LYS A 49 -10.31 12.06 -7.18
CA LYS A 49 -11.20 12.01 -8.34
C LYS A 49 -12.67 11.74 -7.99
N TYR A 50 -12.93 10.87 -7.01
CA TYR A 50 -14.28 10.40 -6.69
C TYR A 50 -14.79 10.87 -5.32
N GLY A 51 -13.95 11.49 -4.49
CA GLY A 51 -14.32 11.91 -3.14
C GLY A 51 -14.54 10.77 -2.15
N HIS A 52 -14.01 9.58 -2.41
CA HIS A 52 -14.22 8.41 -1.57
C HIS A 52 -13.05 8.15 -0.63
N THR A 53 -13.36 7.69 0.58
CA THR A 53 -12.33 7.16 1.49
C THR A 53 -11.66 5.96 0.86
N THR A 54 -10.38 6.08 0.53
CA THR A 54 -9.60 5.01 -0.09
C THR A 54 -8.40 4.71 0.79
N HIS A 55 -8.14 3.44 1.05
CA HIS A 55 -7.01 3.01 1.87
C HIS A 55 -6.22 1.91 1.18
N VAL A 56 -4.95 1.77 1.53
CA VAL A 56 -4.10 0.70 1.02
C VAL A 56 -4.32 -0.56 1.86
N ILE A 57 -4.51 -1.68 1.18
CA ILE A 57 -4.49 -3.02 1.76
C ILE A 57 -3.24 -3.76 1.28
N ASP A 58 -2.75 -4.69 2.08
CA ASP A 58 -1.67 -5.58 1.71
C ASP A 58 -2.18 -6.80 0.91
N GLN A 59 -1.30 -7.75 0.61
CA GLN A 59 -1.60 -8.95 -0.15
C GLN A 59 -2.57 -9.90 0.55
N TYR A 60 -2.63 -9.85 1.89
CA TYR A 60 -3.57 -10.59 2.71
C TYR A 60 -4.92 -9.87 2.87
N GLY A 61 -5.08 -8.69 2.26
CA GLY A 61 -6.27 -7.87 2.41
C GLY A 61 -6.37 -7.15 3.75
N ILE A 62 -5.28 -7.12 4.52
CA ILE A 62 -5.20 -6.36 5.76
C ILE A 62 -4.95 -4.90 5.39
N ARG A 63 -5.74 -4.01 5.98
CA ARG A 63 -5.55 -2.58 5.84
C ARG A 63 -4.22 -2.16 6.45
N VAL A 64 -3.44 -1.41 5.68
CA VAL A 64 -2.22 -0.77 6.19
C VAL A 64 -2.60 0.46 7.01
N VAL A 65 -2.03 0.58 8.21
CA VAL A 65 -2.28 1.69 9.12
C VAL A 65 -1.67 2.97 8.56
N GLY A 66 -2.38 4.10 8.62
CA GLY A 66 -1.92 5.40 8.10
C GLY A 66 -2.26 5.68 6.64
N SER A 67 -2.84 4.72 5.92
CA SER A 67 -3.15 4.85 4.50
C SER A 67 -4.51 5.46 4.19
N ASP A 68 -5.20 6.01 5.19
CA ASP A 68 -6.53 6.58 4.99
C ASP A 68 -6.42 7.88 4.20
N ARG A 69 -7.02 7.90 3.02
CA ARG A 69 -7.25 9.14 2.29
C ARG A 69 -8.73 9.34 2.14
N THR A 70 -9.28 10.16 3.03
CA THR A 70 -10.58 10.78 2.85
C THR A 70 -10.37 12.12 2.15
N THR A 71 -11.06 12.36 1.03
CA THR A 71 -11.14 13.73 0.53
C THR A 71 -12.00 14.50 1.53
N GLY A 72 -11.39 15.50 2.16
CA GLY A 72 -12.10 16.43 3.04
C GLY A 72 -13.04 17.27 2.18
N ARG A 73 -14.32 17.25 2.56
CA ARG A 73 -15.38 18.09 2.02
C ARG A 73 -15.10 19.57 2.24
#